data_AF-A0A0H2MHM9-F1
#
_entry.id   AF-A0A0H2MHM9-F1
#
_cell.length_a   1.000
_cell.length_b   1.000
_cell.length_c   1.000
_cell.angle_alpha   90.00
_cell.angle_beta   90.00
_cell.angle_gamma   90.00
#
_symmetry.space_group_name_H-M   'P 1'
#
loop_
_entity.id
_entity.type
_entity.pdbx_description
1 polymer ?
#
loop_
_entity_poly.entity_id
_entity_poly.type
_entity_poly.pdbx_seq_one_letter_code
_entity_poly.pdbx_strand_id
1 'polypeptide(L)'
;MTTAQQNEVTRILSLSLAPLSRVEIIRELLKLKVKTNSRNMDAASLELQLEVYADELMGFPADCVLQALQDAGRQKWWPDWGTLEALITPLQGLRKRLLHDLKARNNLIPGRSDRERRYNNDPKTLGHFLNSLQKNFYEGHSEKMVSEEAMDKRQQKG
;
A
#
# COMPACT_ATOMS: atom_id res chain seq x y z
N MET A 1 -15.73 -13.99 11.99
CA MET A 1 -14.47 -14.33 11.31
C MET A 1 -13.46 -14.69 12.39
N THR A 2 -12.82 -15.85 12.31
CA THR A 2 -11.83 -16.26 13.32
C THR A 2 -10.51 -15.51 13.10
N THR A 3 -9.68 -15.40 14.14
CA THR A 3 -8.33 -14.82 14.03
C THR A 3 -7.48 -15.54 12.98
N ALA A 4 -7.61 -16.87 12.88
CA ALA A 4 -6.94 -17.67 11.85
C ALA A 4 -7.39 -17.29 10.43
N GLN A 5 -8.71 -17.14 10.19
CA GLN A 5 -9.23 -16.71 8.90
C GLN A 5 -8.74 -15.31 8.52
N GLN A 6 -8.65 -14.41 9.49
CA GLN A 6 -8.22 -13.03 9.25
C GLN A 6 -6.72 -12.92 8.93
N ASN A 7 -5.88 -13.70 9.63
CA ASN A 7 -4.46 -13.82 9.33
C ASN A 7 -4.25 -14.35 7.91
N GLU A 8 -5.03 -15.35 7.51
CA GLU A 8 -4.96 -15.92 6.17
C GLU A 8 -5.38 -14.91 5.08
N VAL A 9 -6.46 -14.16 5.30
CA VAL A 9 -6.87 -13.10 4.36
C VAL A 9 -5.80 -12.01 4.26
N THR A 10 -5.18 -11.61 5.37
CA THR A 10 -4.09 -10.62 5.36
C THR A 10 -2.86 -11.14 4.61
N ARG A 11 -2.53 -12.43 4.79
CA ARG A 11 -1.44 -13.10 4.08
C ARG A 11 -1.68 -13.12 2.58
N ILE A 12 -2.87 -13.56 2.14
CA ILE A 12 -3.26 -13.60 0.73
C ILE A 12 -3.19 -12.21 0.10
N LEU A 13 -3.75 -11.20 0.76
CA LEU A 13 -3.72 -9.83 0.25
C LEU A 13 -2.31 -9.28 0.17
N SER A 14 -1.46 -9.56 1.15
CA SER A 14 -0.05 -9.16 1.10
C SER A 14 0.70 -9.81 -0.06
N LEU A 15 0.47 -11.10 -0.30
CA LEU A 15 1.06 -11.81 -1.45
C LEU A 15 0.57 -11.27 -2.79
N SER A 16 -0.71 -10.89 -2.90
CA SER A 16 -1.25 -10.26 -4.11
C SER A 16 -0.70 -8.87 -4.40
N LEU A 17 0.06 -8.28 -3.47
CA LEU A 17 0.75 -7.01 -3.68
C LEU A 17 2.24 -7.19 -3.99
N ALA A 18 2.73 -8.43 -4.06
CA ALA A 18 4.13 -8.70 -4.37
C ALA A 18 4.48 -8.21 -5.79
N PRO A 19 5.61 -7.48 -5.95
CA PRO A 19 6.03 -7.01 -7.25
C PRO A 19 6.59 -8.16 -8.10
N LEU A 20 6.59 -7.93 -9.42
CA LEU A 20 7.26 -8.81 -10.36
C LEU A 20 8.79 -8.61 -10.26
N SER A 21 9.60 -9.63 -10.53
CA SER A 21 11.05 -9.46 -10.49
C SER A 21 11.53 -8.55 -11.63
N ARG A 22 12.64 -7.81 -11.39
CA ARG A 22 13.20 -6.89 -12.40
C ARG A 22 13.47 -7.58 -13.74
N VAL A 23 14.01 -8.79 -13.70
CA VAL A 23 14.34 -9.59 -14.90
C VAL A 23 13.08 -9.91 -15.70
N GLU A 24 12.00 -10.28 -15.03
CA GLU A 24 10.71 -10.55 -15.67
C GLU A 24 10.09 -9.27 -16.23
N ILE A 25 10.17 -8.14 -15.52
CA ILE A 25 9.69 -6.84 -16.02
C ILE A 25 10.42 -6.45 -17.30
N ILE A 26 11.76 -6.54 -17.32
CA ILE A 26 12.56 -6.25 -18.53
C ILE A 26 12.13 -7.17 -19.69
N ARG A 27 11.89 -8.45 -19.41
CA ARG A 27 11.40 -9.39 -20.42
C ARG A 27 10.05 -8.98 -20.99
N GLU A 28 9.11 -8.53 -20.16
CA GLU A 28 7.80 -8.06 -20.62
C GLU A 28 7.89 -6.73 -21.38
N LEU A 29 8.76 -5.80 -20.96
CA LEU A 29 9.03 -4.56 -21.68
C LEU A 29 9.64 -4.83 -23.06
N LEU A 30 10.55 -5.81 -23.18
CA LEU A 30 11.06 -6.25 -24.49
C LEU A 30 9.95 -6.81 -25.39
N LYS A 31 9.03 -7.62 -24.84
CA LYS A 31 7.86 -8.09 -25.60
C LYS A 31 6.97 -6.94 -26.04
N LEU A 32 6.77 -5.94 -25.19
CA LEU A 32 6.04 -4.72 -25.54
C LEU A 32 6.74 -3.98 -26.70
N LYS A 33 8.07 -3.96 -26.72
CA LYS A 33 8.87 -3.25 -27.74
C LYS A 33 8.70 -3.88 -29.10
N VAL A 34 8.60 -5.21 -29.14
CA VAL A 34 8.34 -5.98 -30.36
C VAL A 34 6.92 -5.76 -30.88
N LYS A 35 5.94 -5.54 -29.99
CA LYS A 35 4.51 -5.36 -30.35
C LYS A 35 4.14 -3.94 -30.76
N THR A 36 4.98 -2.96 -30.46
CA THR A 36 4.66 -1.53 -30.62
C THR A 36 5.67 -0.85 -31.53
N ASN A 37 5.22 0.15 -32.27
CA ASN A 37 6.14 1.03 -32.99
C ASN A 37 6.81 1.98 -32.00
N SER A 38 8.10 2.21 -32.20
CA SER A 38 8.87 3.20 -31.44
C SER A 38 9.99 3.78 -32.30
N ARG A 39 10.62 4.85 -31.82
CA ARG A 39 11.79 5.43 -32.50
C ARG A 39 12.92 4.41 -32.49
N ASN A 40 13.69 4.39 -33.58
CA ASN A 40 14.96 3.67 -33.61
C ASN A 40 15.88 4.29 -32.56
N MET A 41 16.41 3.44 -31.68
CA MET A 41 17.33 3.80 -30.61
C MET A 41 18.55 2.89 -30.74
N ASP A 42 19.72 3.40 -30.35
CA ASP A 42 20.89 2.56 -30.17
C ASP A 42 20.71 1.65 -28.94
N ALA A 43 21.56 0.62 -28.85
CA ALA A 43 21.42 -0.41 -27.82
C ALA A 43 21.54 0.16 -26.40
N ALA A 44 22.44 1.12 -26.16
CA ALA A 44 22.65 1.70 -24.84
C ALA A 44 21.43 2.55 -24.40
N SER A 45 20.88 3.36 -25.30
CA SER A 45 19.66 4.13 -25.00
C SER A 45 18.45 3.22 -24.75
N LEU A 46 18.33 2.12 -25.49
CA LEU A 46 17.26 1.15 -25.28
C LEU A 46 17.39 0.46 -23.92
N GLU A 47 18.58 0.01 -23.57
CA GLU A 47 18.86 -0.61 -22.27
C GLU A 47 18.46 0.34 -21.14
N LEU A 48 18.95 1.59 -21.17
CA LEU A 48 18.60 2.61 -20.17
C LEU A 48 17.08 2.85 -20.09
N GLN A 49 16.38 2.91 -21.23
CA GLN A 49 14.92 3.05 -21.25
C GLN A 49 14.23 1.88 -20.53
N LEU A 50 14.66 0.64 -20.79
CA LEU A 50 14.09 -0.55 -20.17
C LEU A 50 14.37 -0.59 -18.67
N GLU A 51 15.58 -0.19 -18.27
CA GLU A 51 15.99 -0.13 -16.86
C GLU A 51 15.14 0.86 -16.06
N VAL A 52 14.98 2.09 -16.57
CA VAL A 52 14.16 3.12 -15.91
C VAL A 52 12.72 2.66 -15.77
N TYR A 53 12.12 2.11 -16.84
CA TYR A 53 10.76 1.57 -16.74
C TYR A 53 10.68 0.40 -15.75
N ALA A 54 11.69 -0.47 -15.72
CA ALA A 54 11.68 -1.61 -14.82
C ALA A 54 11.74 -1.17 -13.35
N ASP A 55 12.59 -0.21 -13.02
CA ASP A 55 12.74 0.31 -11.66
C ASP A 55 11.45 0.96 -11.16
N GLU A 56 10.76 1.72 -12.02
CA GLU A 56 9.45 2.30 -11.68
C GLU A 56 8.35 1.22 -11.55
N LEU A 57 8.33 0.24 -12.45
CA LEU A 57 7.33 -0.84 -12.44
C LEU A 57 7.47 -1.79 -11.25
N MET A 58 8.66 -1.91 -10.67
CA MET A 58 8.89 -2.66 -9.43
C MET A 58 8.10 -2.09 -8.23
N GLY A 59 7.62 -0.84 -8.31
CA GLY A 59 6.74 -0.23 -7.30
C GLY A 59 5.31 -0.78 -7.28
N PHE A 60 4.95 -1.63 -8.25
CA PHE A 60 3.58 -2.09 -8.45
C PHE A 60 3.44 -3.62 -8.35
N PRO A 61 2.24 -4.13 -8.01
CA PRO A 61 1.99 -5.56 -7.94
C PRO A 61 2.15 -6.23 -9.30
N ALA A 62 2.65 -7.46 -9.29
CA ALA A 62 2.98 -8.19 -10.51
C ALA A 62 1.82 -8.29 -11.51
N ASP A 63 0.62 -8.62 -11.04
CA ASP A 63 -0.57 -8.75 -11.87
C ASP A 63 -1.00 -7.42 -12.52
N CYS A 64 -0.88 -6.31 -11.78
CA CYS A 64 -1.18 -4.97 -12.26
C CYS A 64 -0.21 -4.56 -13.38
N VAL A 65 1.09 -4.85 -13.20
CA VAL A 65 2.12 -4.59 -14.22
C VAL A 65 1.85 -5.43 -15.47
N LEU A 66 1.61 -6.73 -15.32
CA LEU A 66 1.37 -7.63 -16.45
C LEU A 66 0.13 -7.21 -17.25
N GLN A 67 -0.95 -6.87 -16.58
CA GLN A 67 -2.18 -6.40 -17.22
C GLN A 67 -1.94 -5.09 -17.98
N ALA A 68 -1.28 -4.11 -17.35
CA ALA A 68 -1.02 -2.82 -17.98
C ALA A 68 -0.10 -2.93 -19.20
N LEU A 69 0.95 -3.75 -19.13
CA LEU A 69 1.84 -4.01 -20.28
C LEU A 69 1.09 -4.75 -21.40
N GLN A 70 0.17 -5.66 -21.05
CA GLN A 70 -0.67 -6.34 -22.03
C GLN A 70 -1.60 -5.34 -22.76
N ASP A 71 -2.23 -4.43 -22.02
CA ASP A 71 -3.14 -3.44 -22.58
C ASP A 71 -2.40 -2.37 -23.39
N ALA A 72 -1.22 -1.92 -22.92
CA ALA A 72 -0.34 -1.05 -23.68
C ALA A 72 0.11 -1.71 -25.00
N GLY A 73 0.38 -3.02 -24.98
CA GLY A 73 0.76 -3.78 -26.18
C GLY A 73 -0.34 -3.94 -27.24
N ARG A 74 -1.57 -3.51 -26.95
CA ARG A 74 -2.65 -3.40 -27.94
C ARG A 74 -2.63 -2.08 -28.69
N GLN A 75 -1.85 -1.11 -28.22
CA GLN A 75 -1.71 0.20 -28.86
C GLN A 75 -0.64 0.15 -29.95
N LYS A 76 -0.72 1.09 -30.90
CA LYS A 76 0.23 1.16 -32.02
C LYS A 76 1.61 1.64 -31.59
N TRP A 77 1.69 2.51 -30.59
CA TRP A 77 2.90 3.21 -30.20
C TRP A 77 3.36 2.78 -28.81
N TRP A 78 4.68 2.78 -28.61
CA TRP A 78 5.25 2.60 -27.29
C TRP A 78 4.71 3.67 -26.33
N PRO A 79 4.18 3.30 -25.16
CA PRO A 79 3.56 4.23 -24.23
C PRO A 79 4.61 5.15 -23.61
N ASP A 80 4.24 6.40 -23.36
CA ASP A 80 4.97 7.19 -22.38
C ASP A 80 4.68 6.69 -20.95
N TRP A 81 5.45 7.18 -19.99
CA TRP A 81 5.31 6.77 -18.60
C TRP A 81 3.91 7.09 -18.05
N GLY A 82 3.40 8.29 -18.32
CA GLY A 82 2.09 8.72 -17.82
C GLY A 82 0.94 7.85 -18.32
N THR A 83 1.00 7.38 -19.57
CA THR A 83 0.04 6.43 -20.14
C THR A 83 0.08 5.10 -19.40
N LEU A 84 1.29 4.59 -19.12
CA LEU A 84 1.45 3.31 -18.43
C LEU A 84 1.02 3.42 -16.95
N GLU A 85 1.39 4.51 -16.27
CA GLU A 85 0.98 4.79 -14.89
C GLU A 85 -0.54 4.91 -14.75
N ALA A 86 -1.21 5.55 -15.72
CA ALA A 86 -2.66 5.66 -15.76
C ALA A 86 -3.37 4.30 -15.91
N LEU A 87 -2.72 3.31 -16.55
CA LEU A 87 -3.23 1.94 -16.63
C LEU A 87 -3.03 1.16 -15.32
N ILE A 88 -1.90 1.37 -14.64
CA ILE A 88 -1.53 0.58 -13.46
C ILE A 88 -2.21 1.08 -12.19
N THR A 89 -2.26 2.39 -11.98
CA THR A 89 -2.72 3.01 -10.72
C THR A 89 -4.14 2.58 -10.32
N PRO A 90 -5.14 2.53 -11.23
CA PRO A 90 -6.46 2.04 -10.90
C PRO A 90 -6.49 0.58 -10.44
N LEU A 91 -5.64 -0.28 -11.04
CA LEU A 91 -5.56 -1.71 -10.72
C LEU A 91 -5.03 -1.96 -9.30
N GLN A 92 -4.08 -1.14 -8.85
CA GLN A 92 -3.50 -1.27 -7.50
C GLN A 92 -4.43 -0.71 -6.40
N GLY A 93 -5.23 0.32 -6.71
CA GLY A 93 -5.98 1.10 -5.74
C GLY A 93 -6.97 0.30 -4.88
N LEU A 94 -7.65 -0.70 -5.45
CA LEU A 94 -8.59 -1.52 -4.68
C LEU A 94 -7.88 -2.38 -3.61
N ARG A 95 -6.80 -3.06 -3.97
CA ARG A 95 -6.06 -3.97 -3.06
C ARG A 95 -5.42 -3.21 -1.91
N LYS A 96 -4.81 -2.05 -2.19
CA LYS A 96 -4.25 -1.16 -1.16
C LYS A 96 -5.31 -0.71 -0.16
N ARG A 97 -6.51 -0.32 -0.64
CA ARG A 97 -7.63 0.07 0.23
C ARG A 97 -8.12 -1.09 1.09
N LEU A 98 -8.34 -2.27 0.51
CA LEU A 98 -8.76 -3.45 1.26
C LEU A 98 -7.76 -3.85 2.35
N LEU A 99 -6.46 -3.83 2.04
CA LEU A 99 -5.43 -4.14 3.02
C LEU A 99 -5.37 -3.08 4.13
N HIS A 100 -5.50 -1.80 3.78
CA HIS A 100 -5.58 -0.70 4.74
C HIS A 100 -6.77 -0.86 5.68
N ASP A 101 -7.96 -1.14 5.15
CA ASP A 101 -9.18 -1.28 5.94
C ASP A 101 -9.14 -2.49 6.88
N LEU A 102 -8.54 -3.61 6.44
CA LEU A 102 -8.35 -4.78 7.29
C LEU A 102 -7.36 -4.52 8.42
N LYS A 103 -6.26 -3.80 8.14
CA LYS A 103 -5.31 -3.38 9.18
C LYS A 103 -5.95 -2.38 10.15
N ALA A 104 -6.73 -1.42 9.66
CA ALA A 104 -7.43 -0.45 10.49
C ALA A 104 -8.46 -1.12 11.40
N ARG A 105 -9.22 -2.11 10.91
CA ARG A 105 -10.15 -2.90 11.74
C ARG A 105 -9.45 -3.66 12.85
N ASN A 106 -8.24 -4.18 12.62
CA ASN A 106 -7.43 -4.81 13.66
C ASN A 106 -6.99 -3.82 14.75
N ASN A 107 -6.72 -2.57 14.38
CA ASN A 107 -6.26 -1.56 15.33
C ASN A 107 -7.41 -0.85 16.07
N LEU A 108 -8.61 -0.79 15.48
CA LEU A 108 -9.77 -0.10 16.04
C LEU A 108 -10.68 -1.00 16.90
N ILE A 109 -10.59 -2.32 16.75
CA ILE A 109 -11.33 -3.27 17.58
C ILE A 109 -10.32 -3.97 18.47
N PRO A 110 -10.00 -3.46 19.68
CA PRO A 110 -9.40 -4.30 20.69
C PRO A 110 -10.34 -5.50 20.83
N GLY A 111 -9.83 -6.70 20.54
CA GLY A 111 -10.61 -7.91 20.64
C GLY A 111 -11.12 -8.03 22.07
N ARG A 112 -12.37 -7.58 22.31
CA ARG A 112 -13.05 -7.84 23.58
C ARG A 112 -13.02 -9.34 23.75
N SER A 113 -12.27 -9.81 24.73
CA SER A 113 -12.14 -11.24 24.98
C SER A 113 -13.55 -11.81 25.15
N ASP A 114 -13.81 -13.03 24.67
CA ASP A 114 -15.10 -13.69 24.92
C ASP A 114 -15.40 -13.82 26.43
N ARG A 115 -14.38 -13.65 27.29
CA ARG A 115 -14.47 -13.50 28.74
C ARG A 115 -15.22 -12.23 29.15
N GLU A 116 -14.96 -11.09 28.50
CA GLU A 116 -15.65 -9.82 28.79
C GLU A 116 -17.11 -9.83 28.32
N ARG A 117 -17.43 -10.57 27.26
CA ARG A 117 -18.82 -10.68 26.76
C ARG A 117 -19.77 -11.39 27.73
N ARG A 118 -19.26 -12.33 28.54
CA ARG A 118 -20.09 -13.13 29.47
C ARG A 118 -20.42 -12.40 30.78
N TYR A 119 -19.74 -11.29 31.10
CA TYR A 119 -19.89 -10.58 32.38
C TYR A 119 -20.40 -9.13 32.25
N ASN A 120 -20.64 -8.62 31.04
CA ASN A 120 -20.94 -7.19 30.79
C ASN A 120 -22.44 -6.86 30.62
N ASN A 121 -23.32 -7.45 31.45
CA ASN A 121 -24.71 -6.99 31.53
C ASN A 121 -24.92 -5.87 32.58
N ASP A 122 -23.87 -5.44 33.30
CA ASP A 122 -23.96 -4.35 34.25
C ASP A 122 -23.73 -2.98 33.56
N PRO A 123 -24.70 -2.05 33.54
CA PRO A 123 -24.58 -0.73 32.89
C PRO A 123 -23.35 0.08 33.30
N LYS A 124 -22.74 -0.21 34.46
CA LYS A 124 -21.48 0.42 34.90
C LYS A 124 -20.29 0.09 34.01
N THR A 125 -20.26 -1.10 33.39
CA THR A 125 -19.16 -1.50 32.48
C THR A 125 -19.12 -0.70 31.19
N LEU A 126 -20.28 -0.24 30.69
CA LEU A 126 -20.34 0.66 29.55
C LEU A 126 -19.72 2.03 29.90
N GLY A 127 -20.00 2.55 31.11
CA GLY A 127 -19.43 3.80 31.60
C GLY A 127 -17.90 3.77 31.71
N HIS A 128 -17.34 2.67 32.21
CA HIS A 128 -15.88 2.50 32.28
C HIS A 128 -15.22 2.42 30.90
N PHE A 129 -15.87 1.76 29.93
CA PHE A 129 -15.39 1.68 28.55
C PHE A 129 -15.43 3.03 27.83
N LEU A 130 -16.50 3.80 28.01
CA LEU A 130 -16.59 5.14 27.42
C LEU A 130 -15.55 6.09 28.02
N ASN A 131 -15.31 6.01 29.34
CA ASN A 131 -14.26 6.78 29.99
C ASN A 131 -12.84 6.38 29.54
N SER A 132 -12.57 5.09 29.30
CA SER A 132 -11.25 4.67 28.82
C SER A 132 -10.97 5.11 27.39
N LEU A 133 -11.98 5.11 26.52
CA LEU A 133 -11.87 5.69 25.17
C LEU A 133 -11.62 7.19 25.20
N GLN A 134 -12.31 7.91 26.08
CA GLN A 134 -12.12 9.35 26.25
C GLN A 134 -10.69 9.65 26.74
N LYS A 135 -10.18 8.88 27.70
CA LYS A 135 -8.82 9.07 28.25
C LYS A 135 -7.73 8.85 27.21
N ASN A 136 -7.85 7.81 26.38
CA ASN A 136 -6.91 7.54 25.28
C ASN A 136 -6.90 8.65 24.21
N PHE A 137 -8.02 9.35 24.04
CA PHE A 137 -8.12 10.47 23.09
C PHE A 137 -7.38 11.72 23.57
N TYR A 138 -7.36 11.97 24.89
CA TYR A 138 -6.67 13.11 25.50
C TYR A 138 -5.17 12.86 25.73
N GLU A 139 -4.76 11.63 26.08
CA GLU A 139 -3.34 11.30 26.28
C GLU A 139 -2.54 11.34 24.96
N GLY A 140 -3.14 10.95 23.82
CA GLY A 140 -2.51 11.06 22.50
C GLY A 140 -2.35 12.50 21.96
N HIS A 141 -3.02 13.50 22.56
CA HIS A 141 -2.84 14.92 22.22
C HIS A 141 -1.81 15.62 23.13
N SER A 142 -1.61 15.12 24.36
CA SER A 142 -0.66 15.69 25.32
C SER A 142 0.80 15.41 24.93
N GLU A 143 1.12 14.21 24.43
CA GLU A 143 2.49 13.87 24.03
C GLU A 143 2.99 14.67 22.81
N LYS A 144 2.08 15.13 21.93
CA LYS A 144 2.43 15.97 20.78
C LYS A 144 2.76 17.41 21.15
N MET A 145 2.11 17.98 22.16
CA MET A 145 2.40 19.35 22.60
C MET A 145 3.71 19.45 23.39
N VAL A 146 4.04 18.45 24.22
CA VAL A 146 5.27 18.47 25.04
C VAL A 146 6.54 18.27 24.18
N SER A 147 6.43 17.56 23.05
CA SER A 147 7.56 17.34 22.13
C SER A 147 7.87 18.56 21.25
N GLU A 148 6.88 19.38 20.92
CA GLU A 148 7.05 20.61 20.13
C GLU A 148 7.67 21.74 20.97
N GLU A 149 7.26 21.89 22.24
CA GLU A 149 7.80 22.88 23.19
C GLU A 149 9.26 22.59 23.61
N ALA A 150 9.70 21.34 23.56
CA ALA A 150 11.06 20.93 23.89
C ALA A 150 12.06 21.17 22.75
N MET A 151 11.60 21.23 21.49
CA MET A 151 12.45 21.58 20.35
C MET A 151 12.73 23.08 20.29
N ASP A 152 11.76 23.92 20.62
CA ASP A 152 11.88 25.38 20.54
C ASP A 152 12.87 25.94 21.58
N LYS A 153 12.93 25.33 22.77
CA LYS A 153 13.88 25.70 23.84
C LYS A 153 15.34 25.32 23.55
N ARG A 154 15.62 24.48 22.54
CA ARG A 154 17.00 24.13 22.13
C ARG A 154 17.58 25.09 21.10
N GLN A 155 16.76 25.84 20.35
CA GLN A 155 17.25 26.79 19.35
C GLN A 155 17.59 28.18 19.94
N GLN A 156 17.16 28.50 21.17
CA GLN A 156 17.45 29.78 21.83
C GLN A 156 18.71 29.78 22.73
N LYS A 157 19.48 28.68 22.78
CA LYS A 157 20.72 28.57 23.57
C LYS A 157 21.99 28.28 22.74
N GLY A 158 21.95 28.53 21.44
CA GLY A 158 23.12 28.51 20.55
C GLY A 158 23.68 29.91 20.35
#